data_AF-A0A183UEY8-F1
#
_entry.id   AF-A0A183UEY8-F1
#
_cell.length_a   1.000
_cell.length_b   1.000
_cell.length_c   1.000
_cell.angle_alpha   90.00
_cell.angle_beta   90.00
_cell.angle_gamma   90.00
#
_symmetry.space_group_name_H-M   'P 1'
#
loop_
_entity.id
_entity.type
_entity.pdbx_description
1 polymer ?
#
loop_
_entity_poly.entity_id
_entity_poly.type
_entity_poly.pdbx_seq_one_letter_code
_entity_poly.pdbx_strand_id
1 'polypeptide(L)'
;MGYGYDKLFGDALDARLRSVFVNDPYIRLKSQAANFVVFCEVLMANAPNLEQIILRTQNDSTVDHRMLFSHLRWALFQNGIRLDIQRSGTIHDREIRFDNGWIYRIGRGLDYFQKQPYLSVGLSNYNLRRCLETIVCITKEM
;
A
#
# COMPACT_ATOMS: atom_id res chain seq x y z
N MET A 1 -16.27 5.13 5.49
CA MET A 1 -15.88 6.19 4.53
C MET A 1 -14.96 7.15 5.27
N GLY A 2 -14.17 7.96 4.56
CA GLY A 2 -13.20 8.90 5.17
C GLY A 2 -11.86 8.28 5.57
N TYR A 3 -11.58 7.05 5.13
CA TYR A 3 -10.38 6.28 5.47
C TYR A 3 -9.55 5.95 4.22
N GLY A 4 -9.45 6.88 3.28
CA GLY A 4 -8.47 6.79 2.20
C GLY A 4 -7.05 6.72 2.77
N TYR A 5 -6.10 6.21 1.99
CA TYR A 5 -4.73 6.02 2.47
C TYR A 5 -4.06 7.32 2.89
N ASP A 6 -4.39 8.44 2.24
CA ASP A 6 -3.91 9.78 2.61
C ASP A 6 -4.34 10.15 4.03
N LYS A 7 -5.55 9.77 4.44
CA LYS A 7 -6.04 9.99 5.81
C LYS A 7 -5.50 8.97 6.79
N LEU A 8 -5.45 7.70 6.41
CA LEU A 8 -5.03 6.62 7.30
C LEU A 8 -3.54 6.74 7.68
N PHE A 9 -2.68 7.06 6.71
CA PHE A 9 -1.24 7.12 6.91
C PHE A 9 -0.73 8.54 7.13
N GLY A 10 -1.60 9.55 7.18
CA GLY A 10 -1.22 10.98 7.16
C GLY A 10 -0.12 11.36 8.17
N ASP A 11 -0.17 10.82 9.39
CA ASP A 11 0.82 11.10 10.44
C ASP A 11 2.24 10.57 10.12
N ALA A 12 2.35 9.60 9.23
CA ALA A 12 3.60 8.99 8.79
C ALA A 12 4.15 9.59 7.49
N LEU A 13 3.36 10.40 6.78
CA LEU A 13 3.74 11.01 5.50
C LEU A 13 4.36 12.38 5.76
N ASP A 14 5.69 12.39 5.87
CA ASP A 14 6.47 13.62 6.05
C ASP A 14 7.78 13.59 5.25
N ALA A 15 8.52 14.68 5.29
CA ALA A 15 9.81 14.81 4.62
C ALA A 15 10.92 13.91 5.20
N ARG A 16 10.71 13.27 6.35
CA ARG A 16 11.70 12.35 6.94
C ARG A 16 11.55 10.94 6.43
N LEU A 17 10.39 10.58 5.89
CA LEU A 17 10.13 9.27 5.29
C LEU A 17 11.00 9.06 4.05
N ARG A 18 11.87 8.04 4.08
CA ARG A 18 12.70 7.66 2.92
C ARG A 18 12.38 6.27 2.40
N SER A 19 11.89 5.38 3.26
CA SER A 19 11.56 4.01 2.87
C SER A 19 10.32 3.47 3.56
N VAL A 20 9.56 2.67 2.80
CA VAL A 20 8.35 2.00 3.25
C VAL A 20 8.44 0.51 2.97
N PHE A 21 8.21 -0.31 3.99
CA PHE A 21 8.12 -1.75 3.90
C PHE A 21 6.66 -2.20 4.06
N VAL A 22 6.11 -2.83 3.03
CA VAL A 22 4.73 -3.34 2.99
C VAL A 22 4.78 -4.86 3.02
N ASN A 23 4.33 -5.46 4.12
CA ASN A 23 4.10 -6.88 4.24
C ASN A 23 2.60 -7.15 4.10
N ASP A 24 2.17 -7.63 2.92
CA ASP A 24 0.77 -7.96 2.66
C ASP A 24 0.70 -9.26 1.81
N PRO A 25 0.29 -10.41 2.41
CA PRO A 25 0.23 -11.69 1.72
C PRO A 25 -0.81 -11.77 0.59
N TYR A 26 -1.74 -10.82 0.51
CA TYR A 26 -2.92 -10.94 -0.34
C TYR A 26 -2.87 -10.01 -1.55
N ILE A 27 -1.70 -9.62 -2.05
CA ILE A 27 -1.63 -8.90 -3.34
C ILE A 27 -1.71 -9.90 -4.49
N ARG A 28 -2.91 -10.40 -4.82
CA ARG A 28 -3.10 -11.45 -5.85
C ARG A 28 -4.09 -11.05 -6.94
N LEU A 29 -5.18 -10.39 -6.55
CA LEU A 29 -6.24 -9.94 -7.45
C LEU A 29 -5.91 -8.57 -8.03
N LYS A 30 -6.48 -8.26 -9.20
CA LYS A 30 -6.33 -6.94 -9.84
C LYS A 30 -6.79 -5.78 -8.94
N SER A 31 -7.84 -5.97 -8.14
CA SER A 31 -8.30 -4.97 -7.18
C SER A 31 -7.30 -4.71 -6.06
N GLN A 32 -6.64 -5.76 -5.56
CA GLN A 32 -5.60 -5.66 -4.53
C GLN A 32 -4.35 -4.98 -5.08
N ALA A 33 -3.97 -5.29 -6.32
CA ALA A 33 -2.90 -4.59 -7.02
C ALA A 33 -3.23 -3.11 -7.26
N ALA A 34 -4.47 -2.79 -7.62
CA ALA A 34 -4.93 -1.40 -7.77
C ALA A 34 -4.88 -0.65 -6.42
N ASN A 35 -5.28 -1.29 -5.32
CA ASN A 35 -5.14 -0.74 -3.98
C ASN A 35 -3.67 -0.42 -3.64
N PHE A 36 -2.72 -1.30 -4.01
CA PHE A 36 -1.29 -1.04 -3.83
C PHE A 36 -0.80 0.13 -4.70
N VAL A 37 -1.27 0.25 -5.95
CA VAL A 37 -0.95 1.42 -6.81
C VAL A 37 -1.42 2.72 -6.15
N VAL A 38 -2.66 2.79 -5.68
CA VAL A 38 -3.22 3.99 -5.02
C VAL A 38 -2.44 4.31 -3.73
N PHE A 39 -1.99 3.29 -3.00
CA PHE A 39 -1.11 3.49 -1.85
C PHE A 39 0.23 4.13 -2.26
N CYS A 40 0.87 3.63 -3.32
CA CYS A 40 2.10 4.22 -3.86
C CYS A 40 1.90 5.67 -4.36
N GLU A 41 0.77 5.98 -4.97
CA GLU A 41 0.44 7.35 -5.40
C GLU A 41 0.35 8.30 -4.19
N VAL A 42 -0.29 7.86 -3.10
CA VAL A 42 -0.36 8.64 -1.86
C VAL A 42 1.02 8.86 -1.25
N LEU A 43 1.87 7.83 -1.21
CA LEU A 43 3.24 7.97 -0.75
C LEU A 43 4.02 9.00 -1.57
N MET A 44 4.01 8.86 -2.90
CA MET A 44 4.70 9.75 -3.82
C MET A 44 4.21 11.20 -3.74
N ALA A 45 2.91 11.42 -3.50
CA ALA A 45 2.34 12.76 -3.39
C ALA A 45 2.66 13.48 -2.06
N ASN A 46 2.91 12.73 -0.97
CA ASN A 46 3.00 13.30 0.38
C ASN A 46 4.35 13.08 1.08
N ALA A 47 5.23 12.26 0.53
CA ALA A 47 6.58 12.00 1.06
C ALA A 47 7.65 12.44 0.04
N PRO A 48 8.08 13.71 0.07
CA PRO A 48 8.93 14.29 -0.98
C PRO A 48 10.34 13.69 -1.08
N ASN A 49 10.81 13.03 -0.01
CA ASN A 49 12.14 12.41 0.06
C ASN A 49 12.09 10.89 0.04
N LEU A 50 10.97 10.30 -0.40
CA LEU A 50 10.83 8.86 -0.52
C LEU A 50 11.77 8.32 -1.60
N GLU A 51 12.53 7.29 -1.27
CA GLU A 51 13.53 6.67 -2.14
C GLU A 51 13.24 5.20 -2.41
N GLN A 52 12.54 4.51 -1.50
CA GLN A 52 12.33 3.07 -1.62
C GLN A 52 10.98 2.59 -1.10
N ILE A 53 10.37 1.67 -1.85
CA ILE A 53 9.20 0.90 -1.43
C ILE A 53 9.55 -0.58 -1.58
N ILE A 54 9.36 -1.36 -0.52
CA ILE A 54 9.55 -2.80 -0.53
C ILE A 54 8.21 -3.47 -0.32
N LEU A 55 7.72 -4.20 -1.31
CA LEU A 55 6.54 -5.05 -1.18
C LEU A 55 6.97 -6.49 -0.93
N ARG A 56 6.61 -7.03 0.23
CA ARG A 56 6.69 -8.46 0.54
C ARG A 56 5.28 -9.06 0.49
N THR A 57 5.06 -9.95 -0.48
CA THR A 57 3.77 -10.63 -0.69
C THR A 57 3.95 -12.15 -0.73
N GLN A 58 2.85 -12.89 -0.65
CA GLN A 58 2.89 -14.34 -0.67
C GLN A 58 3.37 -14.84 -2.02
N ASN A 59 4.16 -15.92 -2.00
CA ASN A 59 4.53 -16.60 -3.23
C ASN A 59 3.30 -17.30 -3.82
N ASP A 60 2.76 -16.75 -4.89
CA ASP A 60 1.64 -17.30 -5.66
C ASP A 60 2.12 -17.54 -7.09
N SER A 61 2.15 -18.81 -7.51
CA SER A 61 2.61 -19.19 -8.86
C SER A 61 1.67 -18.72 -9.96
N THR A 62 0.44 -18.31 -9.63
CA THR A 62 -0.55 -17.83 -10.60
C THR A 62 -0.38 -16.34 -10.94
N VAL A 63 0.43 -15.60 -10.18
CA VAL A 63 0.60 -14.16 -10.33
C VAL A 63 2.08 -13.81 -10.51
N ASP A 64 2.42 -13.28 -11.69
CA ASP A 64 3.73 -12.65 -11.86
C ASP A 64 3.68 -11.17 -11.43
N HIS A 65 3.89 -10.91 -10.14
CA HIS A 65 4.00 -9.55 -9.59
C HIS A 65 5.01 -8.64 -10.30
N ARG A 66 6.11 -9.18 -10.85
CA ARG A 66 7.11 -8.35 -11.55
C ARG A 66 6.53 -7.79 -12.84
N MET A 67 5.83 -8.63 -13.60
CA MET A 67 5.13 -8.22 -14.81
C MET A 67 3.92 -7.33 -14.49
N LEU A 68 3.12 -7.72 -13.49
CA LEU A 68 1.93 -7.00 -13.03
C LEU A 68 2.23 -5.54 -12.66
N PHE A 69 3.35 -5.31 -11.97
CA PHE A 69 3.76 -3.98 -11.52
C PHE A 69 4.84 -3.34 -12.40
N SER A 70 5.09 -3.84 -13.62
CA SER A 70 6.15 -3.32 -14.50
C SER A 70 6.01 -1.81 -14.78
N HIS A 71 4.81 -1.36 -15.15
CA HIS A 71 4.53 0.07 -15.36
C HIS A 71 4.63 0.89 -14.07
N LEU A 72 4.13 0.38 -12.94
CA LEU A 72 4.26 1.05 -11.64
C LEU A 72 5.73 1.23 -11.26
N ARG A 73 6.54 0.17 -11.38
CA ARG A 73 7.98 0.21 -11.12
C ARG A 73 8.67 1.25 -11.98
N TRP A 74 8.32 1.33 -13.27
CA TRP A 74 8.89 2.32 -14.17
C TRP A 74 8.50 3.74 -13.76
N ALA A 75 7.21 4.00 -13.49
CA ALA A 75 6.73 5.31 -13.08
C ALA A 75 7.38 5.79 -11.77
N LEU A 76 7.50 4.90 -10.77
CA LEU A 76 8.20 5.19 -9.52
C LEU A 76 9.68 5.49 -9.76
N PHE A 77 10.36 4.68 -10.58
CA PHE A 77 11.78 4.88 -10.89
C PHE A 77 12.05 6.22 -11.56
N GLN A 78 11.19 6.66 -12.48
CA GLN A 78 11.29 8.00 -13.10
C GLN A 78 11.17 9.15 -12.08
N ASN A 79 10.55 8.89 -10.93
CA ASN A 79 10.44 9.83 -9.82
C ASN A 79 11.48 9.55 -8.71
N GLY A 80 12.53 8.78 -9.00
CA GLY A 80 13.60 8.49 -8.04
C GLY A 80 13.27 7.43 -6.98
N ILE A 81 12.12 6.77 -7.07
CA ILE A 81 11.65 5.78 -6.09
C ILE A 81 11.90 4.36 -6.60
N ARG A 82 12.70 3.56 -5.89
CA ARG A 82 12.89 2.14 -6.17
C ARG A 82 11.77 1.31 -5.56
N LEU A 83 11.02 0.59 -6.40
CA LEU A 83 10.12 -0.47 -5.94
C LEU A 83 10.82 -1.82 -5.99
N ASP A 84 10.88 -2.54 -4.86
CA ASP A 84 11.39 -3.91 -4.76
C ASP A 84 10.24 -4.85 -4.39
N ILE A 85 10.14 -5.99 -5.10
CA ILE A 85 9.08 -6.98 -4.87
C ILE A 85 9.71 -8.29 -4.42
N GLN A 86 9.36 -8.71 -3.21
CA GLN A 86 9.83 -9.92 -2.56
C GLN A 86 8.65 -10.90 -2.39
N ARG A 87 8.89 -12.18 -2.68
CA ARG A 87 7.90 -13.25 -2.50
C ARG A 87 8.31 -14.12 -1.33
N SER A 88 7.35 -14.53 -0.51
CA SER A 88 7.60 -15.38 0.66
C SER A 88 6.53 -16.45 0.80
N GLY A 89 6.93 -17.69 1.11
CA GLY A 89 5.99 -18.81 1.29
C GLY A 89 5.28 -18.84 2.66
N THR A 90 5.81 -18.10 3.64
CA THR A 90 5.44 -18.23 5.06
C THR A 90 4.88 -16.96 5.69
N ILE A 91 4.61 -15.91 4.90
CA ILE A 91 4.06 -14.67 5.46
C ILE A 91 2.54 -14.77 5.63
N HIS A 92 2.07 -14.28 6.77
CA HIS A 92 0.64 -14.22 7.10
C HIS A 92 0.24 -12.86 7.68
N ASP A 93 1.18 -12.21 8.37
CA ASP A 93 0.93 -10.92 9.01
C ASP A 93 0.83 -9.77 7.99
N ARG A 94 -0.05 -8.83 8.30
CA ARG A 94 -0.30 -7.62 7.52
C ARG A 94 0.25 -6.43 8.29
N GLU A 95 1.35 -5.87 7.79
CA GLU A 95 2.08 -4.82 8.47
C GLU A 95 2.74 -3.89 7.47
N ILE A 96 2.66 -2.59 7.72
CA ILE A 96 3.31 -1.55 6.94
C ILE A 96 4.22 -0.78 7.89
N ARG A 97 5.52 -0.76 7.58
CA ARG A 97 6.53 -0.04 8.37
C ARG A 97 7.05 1.13 7.55
N PHE A 98 7.19 2.26 8.21
CA PHE A 98 7.76 3.49 7.70
C PHE A 98 9.06 3.73 8.47
N ASP A 99 10.14 4.07 7.78
CA ASP A 99 11.46 4.22 8.42
C ASP A 99 11.58 5.44 9.36
N ASN A 100 10.58 6.32 9.36
CA ASN A 100 10.41 7.37 10.35
C ASN A 100 9.70 6.89 11.65
N GLY A 101 9.65 5.57 11.87
CA GLY A 101 9.25 4.92 13.13
C GLY A 101 7.77 4.49 13.19
N TRP A 102 6.96 4.82 12.19
CA TRP A 102 5.55 4.45 12.19
C TRP A 102 5.32 3.02 11.70
N ILE A 103 4.44 2.30 12.39
CA ILE A 103 4.03 0.95 12.04
C ILE A 103 2.51 0.85 12.08
N TYR A 104 1.94 0.33 11.00
CA TYR A 104 0.51 0.10 10.84
C TYR A 104 0.24 -1.38 10.64
N ARG A 105 -0.53 -1.97 11.56
CA ARG A 105 -1.03 -3.34 11.43
C ARG A 105 -2.51 -3.28 11.13
N ILE A 106 -2.86 -3.63 9.90
CA ILE A 106 -4.24 -3.53 9.40
C ILE A 106 -4.79 -4.94 9.26
N GLY A 107 -5.88 -5.20 9.96
CA GLY A 107 -6.55 -6.50 10.00
C GLY A 107 -6.95 -7.03 8.62
N ARG A 108 -7.00 -6.20 7.57
CA ARG A 108 -7.24 -6.57 6.16
C ARG A 108 -6.13 -6.12 5.19
N GLY A 109 -5.04 -5.56 5.70
CA GLY A 109 -3.94 -5.06 4.87
C GLY A 109 -4.40 -3.86 4.06
N LEU A 110 -4.00 -3.76 2.80
CA LEU A 110 -4.48 -2.72 1.89
C LEU A 110 -5.89 -3.02 1.31
N ASP A 111 -6.51 -4.17 1.61
CA ASP A 111 -7.78 -4.60 1.00
C ASP A 111 -9.00 -4.43 1.93
N TYR A 112 -9.12 -3.26 2.56
CA TYR A 112 -10.22 -2.92 3.47
C TYR A 112 -11.35 -2.11 2.82
N PHE A 113 -11.35 -1.92 1.50
CA PHE A 113 -12.42 -1.21 0.80
C PHE A 113 -13.49 -2.16 0.27
N GLN A 114 -14.76 -1.74 0.31
CA GLN A 114 -15.84 -2.45 -0.36
C GLN A 114 -15.70 -2.28 -1.88
N LYS A 115 -16.06 -3.34 -2.62
CA LYS A 115 -16.17 -3.26 -4.09
C LYS A 115 -17.20 -2.18 -4.45
N GLN A 116 -16.87 -1.37 -5.44
CA GLN A 116 -17.76 -0.32 -5.93
C GLN A 116 -18.45 -0.80 -7.22
N PRO A 117 -19.73 -0.42 -7.43
CA PRO A 117 -20.36 -0.51 -8.74
C PRO A 117 -19.53 0.21 -9.81
N TYR A 118 -19.73 -0.19 -11.07
CA TYR A 118 -19.08 0.47 -12.20
C TYR A 118 -19.55 1.92 -12.30
N LEU A 119 -18.60 2.87 -12.43
CA LEU A 119 -18.85 4.32 -12.56
C LEU A 119 -19.69 4.92 -11.41
N SER A 120 -19.46 4.50 -10.16
CA SER A 120 -20.10 5.10 -8.99
C SER A 120 -19.19 6.06 -8.22
N VAL A 121 -19.81 6.83 -7.31
CA VAL A 121 -19.09 7.61 -6.29
C VAL A 121 -18.15 6.68 -5.49
N GLY A 122 -16.94 7.15 -5.21
CA GLY A 122 -15.92 6.36 -4.50
C GLY A 122 -15.08 5.44 -5.40
N LEU A 123 -15.22 5.53 -6.72
CA LEU A 123 -14.38 4.79 -7.68
C LEU A 123 -12.92 5.27 -7.63
N SER A 124 -12.70 6.59 -7.76
CA SER A 124 -11.36 7.20 -7.80
C SER A 124 -10.94 7.80 -6.47
N ASN A 125 -11.87 8.45 -5.75
CA ASN A 125 -11.57 9.03 -4.44
C ASN A 125 -11.87 8.02 -3.33
N TYR A 126 -10.81 7.45 -2.74
CA TYR A 126 -10.92 6.39 -1.73
C TYR A 126 -11.50 6.90 -0.40
N ASN A 127 -11.47 8.21 -0.14
CA ASN A 127 -12.17 8.79 1.01
C ASN A 127 -13.70 8.72 0.88
N LEU A 128 -14.23 8.62 -0.34
CA LEU A 128 -15.67 8.45 -0.59
C LEU A 128 -16.10 6.97 -0.66
N ARG A 129 -15.16 6.04 -0.50
CA ARG A 129 -15.38 4.61 -0.64
C ARG A 129 -15.83 4.01 0.70
N ARG A 130 -16.83 3.12 0.66
CA ARG A 130 -17.23 2.36 1.86
C ARG A 130 -16.13 1.37 2.22
N CYS A 131 -15.92 1.18 3.52
CA CYS A 131 -14.90 0.27 4.05
C CYS A 131 -15.56 -1.02 4.53
N LEU A 132 -14.82 -2.12 4.44
CA LEU A 132 -15.10 -3.34 5.17
C LEU A 132 -14.65 -3.16 6.62
N GLU A 133 -15.30 -3.85 7.55
CA GLU A 133 -14.90 -3.84 8.94
C GLU A 133 -13.47 -4.41 9.08
N THR A 134 -12.62 -3.69 9.80
CA THR A 134 -11.23 -4.08 10.09
C THR A 134 -10.74 -3.34 11.32
N ILE A 135 -9.75 -3.92 11.99
CA ILE A 135 -9.00 -3.24 13.06
C ILE A 135 -7.75 -2.63 12.43
N VAL A 136 -7.37 -1.45 12.90
CA VAL A 136 -6.08 -0.82 12.60
C VAL A 136 -5.37 -0.57 13.93
N CYS A 137 -4.19 -1.15 14.09
CA CYS A 137 -3.30 -0.87 15.20
C CYS A 137 -2.15 0.00 14.68
N ILE A 138 -1.96 1.16 15.32
CA ILE A 138 -0.93 2.13 14.96
C ILE A 138 0.05 2.21 16.13
N THR A 139 1.33 2.02 15.84
CA THR A 139 2.40 2.17 16.82
C THR A 139 3.49 3.06 16.25
N LYS A 140 4.20 3.77 17.12
CA LYS A 140 5.37 4.58 16.77
C LYS A 140 6.53 4.16 17.64
N GLU A 141 7.59 3.65 17.02
CA GLU A 141 8.85 3.38 17.70
C GLU A 141 9.53 4.73 17.97
N MET A 142 9.95 4.93 19.22
CA MET A 142 10.61 6.16 19.70
C MET A 142 12.09 6.19 19.32
#